data_AF-A0A7X6URT5-F1
#
_entry.id   AF-A0A7X6URT5-F1
#
_cell.length_a   1.000
_cell.length_b   1.000
_cell.length_c   1.000
_cell.angle_alpha   90.00
_cell.angle_beta   90.00
_cell.angle_gamma   90.00
#
_symmetry.space_group_name_H-M   'P 1'
#
loop_
_entity.id
_entity.type
_entity.pdbx_description
1 polymer ?
#
loop_
_entity_poly.entity_id
_entity_poly.type
_entity_poly.pdbx_seq_one_letter_code
_entity_poly.pdbx_strand_id
1 'polypeptide(L)'
;MSENCNQSCSSCSEDCAERKEQKTDFSAKLHEMSSIKKVIGIVSGKGGVGKSLVTSMLAVTMSRREYNTAILDADITGPSIPKVFGIKEKAAGDEFGLFPVKTKTGIDLMSVNLLLENDTDPVVFRGPIISGTVKQFWTDVIWSNIDYMFIDMPPGTG
;
A
#
# COMPACT_ATOMS: atom_id res chain seq x y z
N MET A 1 7.38 -58.08 14.14
CA MET A 1 8.67 -57.72 13.52
C MET A 1 8.50 -56.31 12.99
N SER A 2 8.98 -55.34 13.76
CA SER A 2 8.83 -53.91 13.55
C SER A 2 9.79 -53.48 12.44
N GLU A 3 9.25 -53.05 11.30
CA GLU A 3 10.04 -52.45 10.22
C GLU A 3 10.36 -51.00 10.58
N ASN A 4 11.64 -50.75 10.81
CA ASN A 4 12.22 -49.42 11.03
C ASN A 4 12.12 -48.60 9.74
N CYS A 5 11.41 -47.49 9.80
CA CYS A 5 11.39 -46.50 8.73
C CYS A 5 12.65 -45.63 8.85
N ASN A 6 13.63 -45.85 7.97
CA ASN A 6 14.80 -44.98 7.84
C ASN A 6 14.39 -43.70 7.10
N GLN A 7 14.63 -42.55 7.73
CA GLN A 7 14.29 -41.20 7.30
C GLN A 7 15.08 -40.70 6.06
N SER A 8 15.07 -41.46 4.96
CA SER A 8 15.60 -41.03 3.66
C SER A 8 14.47 -40.88 2.63
N CYS A 9 13.70 -39.79 2.73
CA CYS A 9 12.58 -39.49 1.84
C CYS A 9 12.99 -38.79 0.53
N SER A 10 13.98 -39.32 -0.20
CA SER A 10 14.38 -38.77 -1.51
C SER A 10 13.66 -39.42 -2.71
N SER A 11 12.64 -40.26 -2.50
CA SER A 11 11.93 -40.90 -3.64
C SER A 11 10.44 -41.24 -3.44
N CYS A 12 9.76 -40.76 -2.40
CA CYS A 12 8.33 -41.03 -2.23
C CYS A 12 7.47 -39.90 -2.82
N SER A 13 6.88 -40.16 -3.98
CA SER A 13 5.77 -39.40 -4.56
C SER A 13 4.44 -39.91 -3.98
N GLU A 14 4.23 -39.68 -2.69
CA GLU A 14 2.93 -39.86 -2.03
C GLU A 14 2.43 -38.49 -1.55
N ASP A 15 1.15 -38.22 -1.82
CA ASP A 15 0.44 -37.04 -1.34
C ASP A 15 0.33 -37.11 0.20
N CYS A 16 1.29 -36.49 0.88
CA CYS A 16 1.21 -36.29 2.32
C CYS A 16 0.06 -35.32 2.65
N ALA A 17 -1.05 -35.87 3.14
CA ALA A 17 -2.23 -35.14 3.62
C ALA A 17 -1.99 -34.21 4.84
N GLU A 18 -0.73 -34.04 5.27
CA GLU A 18 -0.34 -33.25 6.44
C GLU A 18 0.66 -32.12 6.14
N ARG A 19 0.63 -31.52 4.95
CA ARG A 19 1.08 -30.13 4.84
C ARG A 19 0.05 -29.20 5.50
N LYS A 20 0.10 -29.11 6.82
CA LYS A 20 -0.31 -27.88 7.51
C LYS A 20 0.76 -26.82 7.22
N GLU A 21 0.79 -26.32 5.98
CA GLU A 21 1.36 -25.01 5.75
C GLU A 21 0.55 -24.07 6.65
N GLN A 22 1.15 -23.65 7.77
CA GLN A 22 0.68 -22.46 8.46
C GLN A 22 0.71 -21.37 7.39
N LYS A 23 -0.44 -21.07 6.80
CA LYS A 23 -0.62 -19.86 6.01
C LYS A 23 -0.40 -18.73 7.00
N THR A 24 0.86 -18.31 7.13
CA THR A 24 1.21 -17.08 7.79
C THR A 24 0.43 -16.01 7.04
N ASP A 25 -0.62 -15.52 7.68
CA ASP A 25 -1.39 -14.42 7.15
C ASP A 25 -0.49 -13.18 7.23
N PHE A 26 0.15 -12.86 6.11
CA PHE A 26 0.98 -11.67 5.98
C PHE A 26 0.14 -10.39 5.82
N SER A 27 -1.19 -10.48 5.90
CA SER A 27 -2.06 -9.31 5.82
C SER A 27 -1.96 -8.46 7.09
N ALA A 28 -1.77 -7.16 6.89
CA ALA A 28 -1.99 -6.20 7.95
C ALA A 28 -3.49 -5.92 8.05
N LYS A 29 -4.04 -5.89 9.27
CA LYS A 29 -5.41 -5.43 9.48
C LYS A 29 -5.47 -3.93 9.23
N LEU A 30 -6.55 -3.51 8.58
CA LEU A 30 -6.85 -2.09 8.40
C LEU A 30 -7.25 -1.49 9.75
N HIS A 31 -7.11 -0.18 9.91
CA HIS A 31 -7.64 0.53 11.08
C HIS A 31 -9.12 0.17 11.32
N GLU A 32 -9.56 0.02 12.57
CA GLU A 32 -10.91 -0.47 12.90
C GLU A 32 -12.04 0.41 12.36
N MET A 33 -11.78 1.72 12.23
CA MET A 33 -12.71 2.70 11.68
C MET A 33 -12.64 2.85 10.15
N SER A 34 -11.75 2.11 9.50
CA SER A 34 -11.59 2.17 8.05
C SER A 34 -12.54 1.22 7.33
N SER A 35 -13.04 1.65 6.19
CA SER A 35 -13.87 0.84 5.30
C SER A 35 -13.48 1.11 3.85
N ILE A 36 -12.94 0.10 3.18
CA ILE A 36 -12.51 0.17 1.78
C ILE A 36 -13.14 -0.99 1.02
N LYS A 37 -13.90 -0.71 -0.03
CA LYS A 37 -14.57 -1.75 -0.82
C LYS A 37 -13.63 -2.43 -1.82
N LYS A 38 -12.79 -1.65 -2.51
CA LYS A 38 -11.85 -2.14 -3.53
C LYS A 38 -10.48 -1.46 -3.39
N VAL A 39 -9.43 -2.26 -3.47
CA VAL A 39 -8.04 -1.80 -3.49
C VAL A 39 -7.40 -2.24 -4.81
N ILE A 40 -6.75 -1.29 -5.48
CA ILE A 40 -6.13 -1.48 -6.79
C ILE A 40 -4.67 -1.02 -6.69
N GLY A 41 -3.74 -1.98 -6.71
CA GLY A 41 -2.31 -1.71 -6.77
C GLY A 41 -1.86 -1.36 -8.19
N ILE A 42 -1.18 -0.23 -8.34
CA ILE A 42 -0.59 0.21 -9.61
C ILE A 42 0.92 -0.02 -9.54
N VAL A 43 1.43 -0.86 -10.44
CA VAL A 43 2.84 -1.29 -10.46
C VAL A 43 3.50 -0.96 -11.80
N SER A 44 4.82 -0.79 -11.78
CA SER A 44 5.60 -0.57 -13.00
C SER A 44 6.98 -1.21 -12.89
N GLY A 45 7.46 -1.86 -13.95
CA GLY A 45 8.79 -2.49 -13.94
C GLY A 45 9.96 -1.50 -13.99
N LYS A 46 9.73 -0.23 -14.32
CA LYS A 46 10.76 0.81 -14.42
C LYS A 46 10.20 2.15 -13.93
N GLY A 47 11.09 3.00 -13.40
CA GLY A 47 10.76 4.40 -13.10
C GLY A 47 10.52 5.23 -14.36
N GLY A 48 9.75 6.32 -14.22
CA GLY A 48 9.55 7.29 -15.31
C GLY A 48 8.51 6.91 -16.37
N VAL A 49 7.82 5.77 -16.24
CA VAL A 49 6.77 5.35 -17.20
C VAL A 49 5.43 6.09 -17.05
N GLY A 50 5.34 7.03 -16.09
CA GLY A 50 4.11 7.77 -15.81
C GLY A 50 3.12 7.05 -14.88
N LYS A 51 3.59 6.07 -14.09
CA LYS A 51 2.78 5.31 -13.13
C LYS A 51 1.92 6.22 -12.22
N SER A 52 2.55 7.15 -11.50
CA SER A 52 1.87 8.08 -10.59
C SER A 52 0.86 9.00 -11.29
N LEU A 53 1.13 9.37 -12.55
CA LEU A 53 0.19 10.12 -13.39
C LEU A 53 -1.04 9.27 -13.70
N VAL A 54 -0.85 8.01 -14.10
CA VAL A 54 -1.95 7.06 -14.34
C VAL A 54 -2.75 6.83 -13.06
N THR A 55 -2.09 6.61 -11.92
CA THR A 55 -2.75 6.48 -10.61
C THR A 55 -3.63 7.68 -10.31
N SER A 56 -3.10 8.90 -10.49
CA SER A 56 -3.84 10.15 -10.26
C SER A 56 -5.04 10.29 -11.20
N MET A 57 -4.87 9.97 -12.49
CA MET A 57 -5.96 10.04 -13.49
C MET A 57 -7.06 9.02 -13.22
N LEU A 58 -6.72 7.80 -12.78
CA LEU A 58 -7.69 6.79 -12.38
C LEU A 58 -8.52 7.27 -11.19
N ALA A 59 -7.86 7.84 -10.17
CA ALA A 59 -8.53 8.36 -8.99
C ALA A 59 -9.47 9.52 -9.33
N VAL A 60 -9.02 10.48 -10.14
CA VAL A 60 -9.86 11.58 -10.64
C VAL A 60 -11.04 11.05 -11.46
N THR A 61 -10.83 10.04 -12.29
CA THR A 61 -11.91 9.45 -13.12
C THR A 61 -12.98 8.78 -12.27
N MET A 62 -12.59 8.04 -11.22
CA MET A 62 -13.56 7.41 -10.31
C MET A 62 -14.28 8.44 -9.45
N SER A 63 -13.57 9.45 -8.93
CA SER A 63 -14.17 10.55 -8.19
C SER A 63 -15.19 11.33 -9.03
N ARG A 64 -14.90 11.58 -10.32
CA ARG A 64 -15.87 12.19 -11.26
C ARG A 64 -17.09 11.33 -11.57
N ARG A 65 -17.05 10.04 -11.24
CA ARG A 65 -18.20 9.13 -11.31
C ARG A 65 -18.90 9.01 -9.95
N GLU A 66 -18.65 9.95 -9.04
CA GLU A 66 -19.28 10.05 -7.72
C GLU A 66 -18.90 8.93 -6.75
N TYR A 67 -17.78 8.23 -7.01
CA TYR A 67 -17.23 7.27 -6.06
C TYR A 67 -16.29 7.94 -5.05
N ASN A 68 -16.38 7.51 -3.78
CA ASN A 68 -15.42 7.89 -2.77
C ASN A 68 -14.07 7.23 -3.08
N THR A 69 -13.06 8.05 -3.33
CA THR A 69 -11.80 7.57 -3.89
C THR A 69 -10.64 7.96 -2.99
N ALA A 70 -9.71 7.03 -2.80
CA ALA A 70 -8.48 7.25 -2.06
C ALA A 70 -7.24 6.96 -2.91
N ILE A 71 -6.14 7.63 -2.60
CA ILE A 71 -4.80 7.32 -3.09
C ILE A 71 -3.86 7.11 -1.91
N LEU A 72 -3.18 5.96 -1.92
CA LEU A 72 -2.04 5.69 -1.05
C LEU A 72 -0.77 5.70 -1.90
N ASP A 73 0.03 6.75 -1.76
CA ASP A 73 1.27 6.94 -2.49
C ASP A 73 2.45 6.34 -1.70
N ALA A 74 2.95 5.20 -2.18
CA ALA A 74 4.11 4.50 -1.64
C ALA A 74 5.38 4.77 -2.47
N ASP A 75 5.29 5.52 -3.58
CA ASP A 75 6.43 5.81 -4.45
C ASP A 75 7.17 7.06 -4.00
N ILE A 76 8.32 6.85 -3.37
CA ILE A 76 9.15 7.91 -2.79
C ILE A 76 10.19 8.43 -3.80
N THR A 77 10.32 7.78 -4.95
CA THR A 77 11.42 8.04 -5.90
C THR A 77 11.08 9.05 -6.99
N GLY A 78 9.82 9.43 -7.12
CA GLY A 78 9.30 10.29 -8.19
C GLY A 78 8.69 11.61 -7.70
N PRO A 79 8.29 12.49 -8.64
CA PRO A 79 7.45 13.64 -8.30
C PRO A 79 6.16 13.14 -7.65
N SER A 80 5.96 13.53 -6.39
CA SER A 80 4.94 12.95 -5.52
C SER A 80 3.52 13.20 -6.03
N ILE A 81 2.61 12.25 -5.80
CA ILE A 81 1.18 12.45 -6.06
C ILE A 81 0.63 13.71 -5.36
N PRO A 82 1.00 14.04 -4.10
CA PRO A 82 0.67 15.34 -3.50
C PRO A 82 0.94 16.55 -4.41
N LYS A 83 2.10 16.56 -5.10
CA LYS A 83 2.47 17.63 -6.02
C LYS A 83 1.54 17.71 -7.24
N VAL A 84 1.08 16.57 -7.76
CA VAL A 84 0.09 16.52 -8.86
C VAL A 84 -1.22 17.18 -8.45
N PHE A 85 -1.66 16.98 -7.21
CA PHE A 85 -2.87 17.61 -6.68
C PHE A 85 -2.66 19.02 -6.09
N GLY A 86 -1.41 19.50 -6.08
CA GLY A 86 -1.05 20.80 -5.50
C GLY A 86 -1.24 20.87 -3.98
N ILE A 87 -1.18 19.72 -3.30
CA ILE A 87 -1.28 19.61 -1.83
C ILE A 87 0.07 19.99 -1.22
N LYS A 88 0.03 20.84 -0.19
CA LYS A 88 1.19 21.20 0.64
C LYS A 88 0.94 20.96 2.12
N GLU A 89 -0.29 20.66 2.47
CA GLU A 89 -0.73 20.37 3.82
C GLU A 89 -0.14 19.03 4.26
N LYS A 90 0.34 18.97 5.50
CA LYS A 90 0.75 17.72 6.12
C LYS A 90 -0.48 16.94 6.61
N ALA A 91 -0.36 15.63 6.67
CA ALA A 91 -1.37 14.80 7.30
C ALA A 91 -1.53 15.19 8.78
N ALA A 92 -2.78 15.26 9.24
CA ALA A 92 -3.12 15.49 10.64
C ALA A 92 -3.54 14.17 11.29
N GLY A 93 -3.41 14.09 12.61
CA GLY A 93 -3.89 12.96 13.39
C GLY A 93 -4.34 13.40 14.77
N ASP A 94 -5.14 12.55 15.41
CA ASP A 94 -5.61 12.72 16.78
C ASP A 94 -5.39 11.43 17.60
N GLU A 95 -6.07 11.31 18.73
CA GLU A 95 -6.00 10.13 19.60
C GLU A 95 -6.54 8.84 18.94
N PHE A 96 -7.31 8.97 17.87
CA PHE A 96 -7.93 7.86 17.17
C PHE A 96 -7.16 7.37 15.95
N GLY A 97 -6.31 8.21 15.35
CA GLY A 97 -5.46 7.80 14.23
C GLY A 97 -5.03 8.95 13.33
N LEU A 98 -4.47 8.60 12.17
CA LEU A 98 -4.09 9.55 11.12
C LEU A 98 -5.24 9.75 10.14
N PHE A 99 -5.40 10.98 9.66
CA PHE A 99 -6.38 11.31 8.62
C PHE A 99 -5.69 11.61 7.28
N PRO A 100 -6.24 11.09 6.17
CA PRO A 100 -5.74 11.45 4.85
C PRO A 100 -6.02 12.94 4.55
N VAL A 101 -5.16 13.54 3.75
CA VAL A 101 -5.38 14.89 3.22
C VAL A 101 -6.38 14.81 2.08
N LYS A 102 -7.39 15.68 2.08
CA LYS A 102 -8.36 15.74 0.97
C LYS A 102 -7.88 16.69 -0.12
N THR A 103 -7.95 16.23 -1.36
CA THR A 103 -7.76 17.11 -2.53
C THR A 103 -8.93 18.09 -2.65
N LYS A 104 -8.78 19.13 -3.49
CA LYS A 104 -9.88 20.06 -3.81
C LYS A 104 -11.14 19.40 -4.38
N THR A 105 -11.00 18.19 -4.95
CA THR A 105 -12.11 17.41 -5.51
C THR A 105 -12.60 16.31 -4.56
N GLY A 106 -12.13 16.29 -3.31
CA GLY A 106 -12.59 15.35 -2.28
C GLY A 106 -11.95 13.97 -2.31
N ILE A 107 -10.85 13.78 -3.05
CA ILE A 107 -10.10 12.51 -3.05
C ILE A 107 -9.26 12.45 -1.78
N ASP A 108 -9.35 11.35 -1.04
CA ASP A 108 -8.51 11.11 0.14
C ASP A 108 -7.10 10.69 -0.28
N LEU A 109 -6.08 11.34 0.27
CA LEU A 109 -4.70 11.14 -0.16
C LEU A 109 -3.76 11.01 1.03
N MET A 110 -2.95 9.96 1.03
CA MET A 110 -1.81 9.80 1.92
C MET A 110 -0.57 9.50 1.10
N SER A 111 0.55 10.12 1.46
CA SER A 111 1.84 9.90 0.81
C SER A 111 2.93 9.94 1.87
N VAL A 112 3.96 9.12 1.67
CA VAL A 112 5.18 9.18 2.49
C VAL A 112 5.79 10.58 2.48
N ASN A 113 5.70 11.29 1.35
CA ASN A 113 6.24 12.63 1.19
C ASN A 113 5.55 13.67 2.09
N LEU A 114 4.31 13.44 2.52
CA LEU A 114 3.61 14.35 3.43
C LEU A 114 4.12 14.31 4.88
N LEU A 115 4.89 13.27 5.23
CA LEU A 115 5.49 13.12 6.56
C LEU A 115 6.88 13.76 6.66
N LEU A 116 7.54 14.04 5.53
CA LEU A 116 8.87 14.64 5.52
C LEU A 116 8.79 16.13 5.90
N GLU A 117 9.85 16.64 6.53
CA GLU A 117 9.93 18.07 6.84
C GLU A 117 10.17 18.90 5.59
N ASN A 118 11.07 18.44 4.72
CA ASN A 118 11.29 19.03 3.40
C ASN A 118 11.26 17.95 2.31
N ASP A 119 10.63 18.27 1.17
CA ASP A 119 10.56 17.40 -0.02
C ASP A 119 11.93 17.06 -0.63
N THR A 120 13.00 17.76 -0.20
CA THR A 120 14.38 17.59 -0.67
C THR A 120 15.26 16.80 0.29
N ASP A 121 14.73 16.39 1.45
CA ASP A 121 15.52 15.70 2.46
C ASP A 121 16.00 14.35 1.90
N PRO A 122 17.32 14.09 1.84
CA PRO A 122 17.85 12.85 1.30
C PRO A 122 17.61 11.73 2.31
N VAL A 123 16.53 10.99 2.13
CA VAL A 123 16.24 9.84 2.97
C VAL A 123 16.61 8.55 2.22
N VAL A 124 17.48 7.76 2.85
CA VAL A 124 17.88 6.44 2.32
C VAL A 124 16.77 5.44 2.61
N PHE A 125 15.77 5.41 1.73
CA PHE A 125 14.67 4.46 1.81
C PHE A 125 15.13 3.08 1.30
N ARG A 126 15.42 2.16 2.24
CA ARG A 126 15.60 0.74 1.91
C ARG A 126 14.24 0.04 1.91
N GLY A 127 14.09 -1.04 1.13
CA GLY A 127 12.83 -1.79 0.98
C GLY A 127 12.04 -2.05 2.29
N PRO A 128 12.69 -2.47 3.40
CA PRO A 128 12.01 -2.67 4.69
C PRO A 128 11.37 -1.41 5.30
N ILE A 129 11.94 -0.23 5.03
CA ILE A 129 11.38 1.05 5.51
C ILE A 129 10.12 1.36 4.72
N ILE A 130 10.15 1.19 3.40
CA ILE A 130 9.00 1.45 2.52
C ILE A 130 7.85 0.52 2.87
N SER A 131 8.11 -0.78 3.00
CA SER A 131 7.06 -1.75 3.39
C SER A 131 6.54 -1.49 4.79
N GLY A 132 7.41 -1.06 5.72
CA GLY A 132 7.02 -0.60 7.05
C GLY A 132 6.08 0.60 7.03
N THR A 133 6.42 1.64 6.25
CA THR A 133 5.58 2.85 6.14
C THR A 133 4.26 2.58 5.45
N VAL A 134 4.23 1.77 4.39
CA VAL A 134 2.97 1.36 3.74
C VAL A 134 2.10 0.56 4.71
N LYS A 135 2.70 -0.35 5.47
CA LYS A 135 1.99 -1.09 6.52
C LYS A 135 1.44 -0.15 7.59
N GLN A 136 2.22 0.84 8.01
CA GLN A 136 1.80 1.84 8.97
C GLN A 136 0.62 2.66 8.44
N PHE A 137 0.67 3.14 7.20
CA PHE A 137 -0.45 3.85 6.59
C PHE A 137 -1.70 2.98 6.42
N TRP A 138 -1.51 1.68 6.23
CA TRP A 138 -2.61 0.74 6.19
C TRP A 138 -3.26 0.54 7.57
N THR A 139 -2.47 0.52 8.64
CA THR A 139 -2.95 0.26 10.00
C THR A 139 -3.43 1.50 10.74
N ASP A 140 -2.80 2.66 10.50
CA ASP A 140 -2.94 3.84 11.35
C ASP A 140 -3.79 4.94 10.70
N VAL A 141 -3.95 4.91 9.37
CA VAL A 141 -4.77 5.90 8.66
C VAL A 141 -6.22 5.45 8.62
N ILE A 142 -7.12 6.38 8.94
CA ILE A 142 -8.56 6.18 8.95
C ILE A 142 -9.13 6.48 7.56
N TRP A 143 -9.33 5.41 6.77
CA TRP A 143 -9.93 5.43 5.45
C TRP A 143 -11.43 5.23 5.52
N SER A 144 -12.19 6.31 5.73
CA SER A 144 -13.64 6.23 5.92
C SER A 144 -14.41 6.18 4.60
N ASN A 145 -15.26 5.16 4.43
CA ASN A 145 -16.23 5.03 3.34
C ASN A 145 -15.63 5.11 1.92
N ILE A 146 -14.52 4.40 1.66
CA ILE A 146 -13.83 4.40 0.37
C ILE A 146 -14.38 3.31 -0.55
N ASP A 147 -14.83 3.69 -1.75
CA ASP A 147 -15.23 2.74 -2.79
C ASP A 147 -14.01 2.17 -3.52
N TYR A 148 -13.07 3.03 -3.90
CA TYR A 148 -11.86 2.67 -4.63
C TYR A 148 -10.63 3.33 -4.03
N MET A 149 -9.69 2.50 -3.55
CA MET A 149 -8.35 2.94 -3.18
C MET A 149 -7.35 2.53 -4.25
N PHE A 150 -6.56 3.50 -4.72
CA PHE A 150 -5.44 3.27 -5.63
C PHE A 150 -4.12 3.34 -4.87
N ILE A 151 -3.30 2.31 -4.97
CA ILE A 151 -1.97 2.28 -4.32
C ILE A 151 -0.90 2.50 -5.40
N ASP A 152 -0.16 3.60 -5.29
CA ASP A 152 0.98 3.88 -6.17
C ASP A 152 2.22 3.19 -5.62
N MET A 153 2.56 2.02 -6.18
CA MET A 153 3.69 1.22 -5.68
C MET A 153 5.02 1.83 -6.15
N PRO A 154 6.14 1.64 -5.43
CA PRO A 154 7.46 2.00 -5.93
C PRO A 154 7.77 1.34 -7.29
N PRO A 155 8.66 1.92 -8.12
CA PRO A 155 9.07 1.28 -9.37
C PRO A 155 9.93 0.04 -9.11
N GLY A 156 9.77 -0.97 -9.98
CA GLY A 156 10.48 -2.24 -9.91
C GLY A 156 9.59 -3.38 -9.43
N THR A 157 10.20 -4.56 -9.27
CA THR A 157 9.55 -5.78 -8.78
C THR A 157 10.15 -6.24 -7.44
N GLY A 158 10.83 -5.33 -6.73
CA GLY A 158 11.57 -5.60 -5.49
C GLY A 158 10.82 -5.17 -4.25
#